data_AF-A0A806KAF6-F1
#
_entry.id   AF-A0A806KAF6-F1
#
_cell.length_a   1.000
_cell.length_b   1.000
_cell.length_c   1.000
_cell.angle_alpha   90.00
_cell.angle_beta   90.00
_cell.angle_gamma   90.00
#
_symmetry.space_group_name_H-M   'P 1'
#
loop_
_entity.id
_entity.type
_entity.pdbx_description
1 polymer ?
#
loop_
_entity_poly.entity_id
_entity_poly.type
_entity_poly.pdbx_seq_one_letter_code
_entity_poly.pdbx_strand_id
1 'polypeptide(L)'
;MNNEKLCPVCGSSKIENIIKKESIHGDLGKELTIDVPYEKCIECGSEGNFSGENEKAIEKALSTLNEEYIDEVLNFFDERKISYAGIERAVGLPQRTLTKWKNRNSTPTASGIALLKYLRLFPWLIEVAENKFDNNISQKIFMGTALEMFVNSVNFNYSAAIKKENSTPSNNLKINLDAESLLEKVNA
;
A
#
# COMPACT_ATOMS: atom_id res chain seq x y z
N MET A 1 2.47 24.10 -36.88
CA MET A 1 3.28 23.09 -37.60
C MET A 1 2.58 21.77 -37.39
N ASN A 2 2.00 21.17 -38.44
CA ASN A 2 1.35 19.87 -38.36
C ASN A 2 2.42 18.82 -38.06
N ASN A 3 2.40 18.29 -36.84
CA ASN A 3 3.23 17.15 -36.48
C ASN A 3 2.49 15.91 -36.98
N GLU A 4 2.59 15.62 -38.29
CA GLU A 4 1.98 14.42 -38.86
C GLU A 4 2.60 13.20 -38.16
N LYS A 5 1.76 12.38 -37.53
CA LYS A 5 2.19 11.17 -36.83
C LYS A 5 2.75 10.20 -37.88
N LEU A 6 4.05 9.94 -37.84
CA LEU A 6 4.73 9.00 -38.72
C LEU A 6 5.05 7.71 -37.97
N CYS A 7 4.90 6.58 -38.64
CA CYS A 7 5.31 5.30 -38.09
C CYS A 7 6.83 5.29 -37.86
N PRO A 8 7.32 5.01 -36.64
CA PRO A 8 8.76 5.01 -36.36
C PRO A 8 9.51 3.85 -37.03
N VAL A 9 8.80 2.84 -37.51
CA VAL A 9 9.39 1.63 -38.13
C VAL A 9 9.56 1.79 -39.64
N CYS A 10 8.54 2.31 -40.34
CA CYS A 10 8.55 2.38 -41.82
C CYS A 10 8.34 3.79 -42.39
N GLY A 11 8.10 4.81 -41.55
CA GLY A 11 7.89 6.20 -41.99
C GLY A 11 6.53 6.47 -42.65
N SER A 12 5.60 5.52 -42.67
CA SER A 12 4.25 5.75 -43.20
C SER A 12 3.41 6.66 -42.31
N SER A 13 2.62 7.54 -42.91
CA SER A 13 1.62 8.38 -42.24
C SER A 13 0.25 7.70 -42.07
N LYS A 14 0.07 6.49 -42.61
CA LYS A 14 -1.18 5.71 -42.48
C LYS A 14 -1.22 5.00 -41.13
N ILE A 15 -1.67 5.72 -40.11
CA ILE A 15 -1.80 5.25 -38.75
C ILE A 15 -3.28 5.18 -38.36
N GLU A 16 -3.69 4.04 -37.81
CA GLU A 16 -5.00 3.80 -37.22
C GLU A 16 -4.88 3.84 -35.69
N ASN A 17 -5.86 4.46 -35.02
CA ASN A 17 -5.95 4.44 -33.56
C ASN A 17 -6.81 3.25 -33.11
N ILE A 18 -6.30 2.48 -32.15
CA ILE A 18 -6.97 1.33 -31.54
C ILE A 18 -7.09 1.61 -30.05
N ILE A 19 -8.21 1.22 -29.44
CA ILE A 19 -8.38 1.29 -27.98
C ILE A 19 -8.22 -0.11 -27.42
N LYS A 20 -7.32 -0.27 -26.44
CA LYS A 20 -7.18 -1.51 -25.67
C LYS A 20 -7.59 -1.28 -24.24
N LYS A 21 -8.26 -2.27 -23.64
CA LYS A 21 -8.53 -2.28 -22.21
C LYS A 21 -7.34 -2.87 -21.47
N GLU A 22 -6.81 -2.13 -20.51
CA GLU A 22 -5.73 -2.59 -19.64
C GLU A 22 -6.15 -2.48 -18.17
N SER A 23 -5.75 -3.45 -17.36
CA SER A 23 -5.89 -3.38 -15.91
C SER A 23 -4.61 -2.84 -15.30
N ILE A 24 -4.71 -1.72 -14.59
CA ILE A 24 -3.62 -1.11 -13.85
C ILE A 24 -3.79 -1.48 -12.38
N HIS A 25 -2.77 -2.10 -11.80
CA HIS A 25 -2.77 -2.53 -10.40
C HIS A 25 -2.13 -1.47 -9.50
N GLY A 26 -2.83 -1.14 -8.42
CA GLY A 26 -2.39 -0.26 -7.35
C GLY A 26 -2.07 -1.02 -6.06
N ASP A 27 -1.78 -0.28 -5.01
CA ASP A 27 -1.54 -0.85 -3.68
C ASP A 27 -2.83 -1.39 -3.04
N LEU A 28 -2.68 -2.24 -2.01
CA LEU A 28 -3.79 -2.90 -1.29
C LEU A 28 -4.70 -3.75 -2.19
N GLY A 29 -4.17 -4.21 -3.33
CA GLY A 29 -4.92 -5.04 -4.28
C GLY A 29 -5.96 -4.25 -5.09
N LYS A 30 -5.90 -2.91 -5.10
CA LYS A 30 -6.76 -2.09 -5.95
C LYS A 30 -6.38 -2.28 -7.41
N GLU A 31 -7.38 -2.22 -8.28
CA GLU A 31 -7.18 -2.23 -9.72
C GLU A 31 -8.12 -1.25 -10.41
N LEU A 32 -7.65 -0.69 -11.52
CA LEU A 32 -8.43 0.19 -12.37
C LEU A 32 -8.29 -0.28 -13.81
N THR A 33 -9.42 -0.63 -14.43
CA THR A 33 -9.46 -0.89 -15.88
C THR A 33 -9.60 0.43 -16.63
N ILE A 34 -8.67 0.69 -17.55
CA ILE A 34 -8.67 1.90 -18.38
C ILE A 34 -8.65 1.55 -19.86
N ASP A 35 -9.19 2.48 -20.66
CA ASP A 35 -9.07 2.47 -22.12
C ASP A 35 -7.77 3.18 -22.51
N VAL A 36 -6.84 2.43 -23.09
CA VAL A 36 -5.51 2.90 -23.51
C VAL A 36 -5.48 3.04 -25.04
N PRO A 37 -5.18 4.25 -25.56
CA PRO A 37 -5.02 4.45 -26.99
C PRO A 37 -3.69 3.86 -27.46
N TYR A 38 -3.75 3.04 -28.49
CA TYR A 38 -2.62 2.49 -29.24
C TYR A 38 -2.71 2.92 -30.69
N GLU A 39 -1.57 2.94 -31.35
CA GLU A 39 -1.45 3.32 -32.76
C GLU A 39 -0.90 2.14 -33.55
N LYS A 40 -1.58 1.81 -34.65
CA LYS A 40 -1.19 0.75 -35.55
C LYS A 40 -0.91 1.32 -36.94
N CYS A 41 0.26 1.00 -37.48
CA CYS A 41 0.58 1.33 -38.86
C CYS A 41 -0.11 0.34 -39.80
N ILE A 42 -0.88 0.87 -40.77
CA ILE A 42 -1.59 0.05 -41.76
C ILE A 42 -0.61 -0.61 -42.74
N GLU A 43 0.52 0.04 -43.05
CA GLU A 43 1.48 -0.42 -44.06
C GLU A 43 2.40 -1.55 -43.55
N CYS A 44 3.03 -1.39 -42.37
CA CYS A 44 3.96 -2.38 -41.83
C CYS A 44 3.38 -3.21 -40.69
N GLY A 45 2.16 -2.91 -40.24
CA GLY A 45 1.49 -3.63 -39.14
C GLY A 45 2.05 -3.34 -37.74
N SER A 46 3.07 -2.49 -37.59
CA SER A 46 3.65 -2.17 -36.28
C SER A 46 2.60 -1.51 -35.39
N GLU A 47 2.55 -1.94 -34.13
CA GLU A 47 1.66 -1.39 -33.12
C GLU A 47 2.48 -0.82 -31.95
N GLY A 48 2.08 0.33 -31.42
CA GLY A 48 2.71 0.91 -30.24
C GLY A 48 2.10 2.25 -29.85
N ASN A 49 2.83 2.99 -29.02
CA ASN A 49 2.49 4.35 -28.66
C ASN A 49 3.47 5.29 -29.36
N PHE A 50 3.13 5.72 -30.57
CA PHE A 50 3.98 6.62 -31.34
C PHE A 50 3.79 8.08 -30.91
N SER A 51 2.65 8.42 -30.29
CA SER A 51 2.27 9.79 -29.90
C SER A 51 2.47 10.16 -28.43
N GLY A 52 2.75 9.21 -27.54
CA GLY A 52 2.85 9.51 -26.11
C GLY A 52 1.52 9.53 -25.36
N GLU A 53 0.41 9.19 -26.03
CA GLU A 53 -0.93 9.30 -25.45
C GLU A 53 -1.22 8.20 -24.42
N ASN A 54 -0.61 7.01 -24.57
CA ASN A 54 -0.79 5.94 -23.59
C ASN A 54 -0.17 6.28 -22.23
N GLU A 55 0.99 6.96 -22.21
CA GLU A 55 1.72 7.29 -20.99
C GLU A 55 0.87 8.20 -20.11
N LYS A 56 0.20 9.18 -20.71
CA LYS A 56 -0.72 10.08 -20.00
C LYS A 56 -1.91 9.35 -19.40
N ALA A 57 -2.47 8.37 -20.12
CA ALA A 57 -3.60 7.56 -19.64
C ALA A 57 -3.18 6.71 -18.43
N ILE A 58 -2.02 6.05 -18.53
CA ILE A 58 -1.47 5.19 -17.48
C ILE A 58 -1.05 6.03 -16.26
N GLU A 59 -0.34 7.14 -16.45
CA GLU A 59 0.06 8.05 -15.37
C GLU A 59 -1.15 8.60 -14.61
N LYS A 60 -2.21 8.96 -15.32
CA LYS A 60 -3.46 9.40 -14.71
C LYS A 60 -4.09 8.29 -13.88
N ALA A 61 -4.15 7.06 -14.39
CA ALA A 61 -4.68 5.91 -13.67
C ALA A 61 -3.89 5.61 -12.39
N LEU A 62 -2.55 5.63 -12.47
CA LEU A 62 -1.67 5.47 -11.32
C LEU A 62 -1.86 6.60 -10.29
N SER A 63 -2.03 7.84 -10.75
CA SER A 63 -2.32 8.97 -9.86
C SER A 63 -3.64 8.77 -9.12
N THR A 64 -4.70 8.32 -9.79
CA THR A 64 -5.99 8.02 -9.16
C THR A 64 -5.86 6.92 -8.11
N LEU A 65 -5.20 5.81 -8.45
CA LEU A 65 -4.97 4.71 -7.51
C LEU A 65 -4.15 5.15 -6.28
N ASN A 66 -3.14 6.01 -6.48
CA ASN A 66 -2.35 6.56 -5.39
C ASN A 66 -3.18 7.48 -4.47
N GLU A 67 -4.04 8.33 -5.03
CA GLU A 67 -4.93 9.18 -4.23
C GLU A 67 -5.88 8.36 -3.37
N GLU A 68 -6.51 7.34 -3.95
CA GLU A 68 -7.37 6.42 -3.21
C GLU A 68 -6.62 5.64 -2.13
N TYR A 69 -5.37 5.28 -2.40
CA TYR A 69 -4.49 4.64 -1.43
C TYR A 69 -4.20 5.57 -0.25
N ILE A 70 -3.84 6.83 -0.51
CA ILE A 70 -3.55 7.84 0.53
C ILE A 70 -4.77 8.02 1.44
N ASP A 71 -5.97 8.19 0.86
CA ASP A 71 -7.20 8.36 1.62
C ASP A 71 -7.45 7.17 2.56
N GLU A 72 -7.24 5.95 2.07
CA GLU A 72 -7.41 4.73 2.87
C GLU A 72 -6.39 4.63 4.02
N VAL A 73 -5.12 4.97 3.78
CA VAL A 73 -4.09 4.98 4.83
C VAL A 73 -4.41 6.01 5.91
N LEU A 74 -4.85 7.20 5.53
CA LEU A 74 -5.17 8.26 6.48
C LEU A 74 -6.41 7.93 7.32
N ASN A 75 -7.42 7.31 6.70
CA ASN A 75 -8.59 6.78 7.41
C ASN A 75 -8.21 5.64 8.37
N PHE A 76 -7.30 4.75 7.96
CA PHE A 76 -6.77 3.70 8.84
C PHE A 76 -6.12 4.27 10.12
N PHE A 77 -5.40 5.39 10.01
CA PHE A 77 -4.85 6.08 11.19
C PHE A 77 -5.95 6.67 12.07
N ASP A 78 -7.00 7.25 11.49
CA ASP A 78 -8.13 7.80 12.25
C ASP A 78 -8.89 6.70 13.00
N GLU A 79 -9.18 5.57 12.34
CA GLU A 79 -9.86 4.41 12.93
C GLU A 79 -9.10 3.86 14.14
N ARG A 80 -7.77 3.87 14.06
CA ARG A 80 -6.87 3.48 15.16
C ARG A 80 -6.59 4.60 16.16
N LYS A 81 -7.21 5.77 16.00
CA LYS A 81 -7.02 6.96 16.85
C LYS A 81 -5.55 7.40 16.95
N ILE A 82 -4.77 7.16 15.90
CA ILE A 82 -3.37 7.56 15.84
C ILE A 82 -3.29 9.04 15.47
N SER A 83 -2.63 9.84 16.29
CA SER A 83 -2.51 11.28 16.08
C SER A 83 -1.61 11.62 14.90
N TYR A 84 -2.11 12.37 13.92
CA TYR A 84 -1.31 12.85 12.79
C TYR A 84 -0.12 13.69 13.25
N ALA A 85 -0.32 14.58 14.23
CA ALA A 85 0.76 15.37 14.80
C ALA A 85 1.79 14.51 15.58
N GLY A 86 1.38 13.33 16.05
CA GLY A 86 2.27 12.30 16.59
C GLY A 86 3.14 11.71 15.49
N ILE A 87 2.51 11.18 14.44
CA ILE A 87 3.20 10.61 13.28
C ILE A 87 4.18 11.62 12.68
N GLU A 88 3.72 12.85 12.39
CA GLU A 88 4.55 13.90 11.78
C GLU A 88 5.82 14.17 12.60
N ARG A 89 5.72 14.27 13.93
CA ARG A 89 6.89 14.45 14.80
C ARG A 89 7.77 13.21 14.87
N ALA A 90 7.19 12.02 14.88
CA ALA A 90 7.92 10.76 14.96
C ALA A 90 8.81 10.58 13.72
N VAL A 91 8.24 10.79 12.53
CA VAL A 91 8.92 10.59 11.24
C VAL A 91 9.60 11.82 10.67
N GLY A 92 9.52 12.97 11.36
CA GLY A 92 10.18 14.21 10.95
C GLY A 92 9.52 14.92 9.77
N LEU A 93 8.21 14.76 9.57
CA LEU A 93 7.46 15.52 8.59
C LEU A 93 7.13 16.94 9.12
N PRO A 94 7.04 17.95 8.24
CA PRO A 94 6.52 19.26 8.62
C PRO A 94 5.12 19.16 9.23
N GLN A 95 4.82 20.05 10.16
CA GLN A 95 3.52 20.07 10.83
C GLN A 95 2.37 20.26 9.82
N ARG A 96 1.26 19.53 10.03
CA ARG A 96 0.04 19.53 9.22
C ARG A 96 0.20 18.94 7.81
N THR A 97 1.33 18.29 7.50
CA THR A 97 1.53 17.59 6.22
C THR A 97 0.45 16.55 5.97
N LEU A 98 0.19 15.66 6.92
CA LEU A 98 -0.82 14.60 6.76
C LEU A 98 -2.23 15.19 6.65
N THR A 99 -2.53 16.25 7.41
CA THR A 99 -3.80 16.97 7.29
C THR A 99 -3.97 17.62 5.92
N LYS A 100 -2.89 18.19 5.35
CA LYS A 100 -2.94 18.77 4.00
C LYS A 100 -3.14 17.70 2.94
N TRP A 101 -2.51 16.53 3.09
CA TRP A 101 -2.72 15.38 2.20
C TRP A 101 -4.17 14.89 2.28
N LYS A 102 -4.71 14.70 3.48
CA LYS A 102 -6.12 14.33 3.69
C LYS A 102 -7.10 15.29 3.02
N ASN A 103 -6.84 16.58 3.18
CA ASN A 103 -7.72 17.63 2.64
C ASN A 103 -7.40 17.98 1.18
N ARG A 104 -6.50 17.25 0.52
CA ARG A 104 -6.07 17.48 -0.87
C ARG A 104 -5.53 18.90 -1.12
N ASN A 105 -4.99 19.53 -0.08
CA ASN A 105 -4.36 20.86 -0.15
C ASN A 105 -2.90 20.79 -0.65
N SER A 106 -2.32 19.59 -0.69
CA SER A 106 -1.01 19.33 -1.30
C SER A 106 -0.92 17.84 -1.65
N THR A 107 -0.19 17.52 -2.71
CA THR A 107 0.04 16.13 -3.13
C THR A 107 1.31 15.58 -2.46
N PRO A 108 1.30 14.34 -1.94
CA PRO A 108 2.52 13.71 -1.45
C PRO A 108 3.54 13.50 -2.56
N THR A 109 4.83 13.62 -2.23
CA THR A 109 5.91 13.18 -3.11
C THR A 109 5.94 11.65 -3.19
N ALA A 110 6.64 11.08 -4.18
CA ALA A 110 6.86 9.63 -4.24
C ALA A 110 7.46 9.06 -2.94
N SER A 111 8.38 9.78 -2.29
CA SER A 111 8.92 9.41 -0.98
C SER A 111 7.87 9.48 0.14
N GLY A 112 6.97 10.46 0.10
CA GLY A 112 5.85 10.55 1.03
C GLY A 112 4.87 9.38 0.88
N ILE A 113 4.55 8.99 -0.36
CA ILE A 113 3.73 7.80 -0.63
C ILE A 113 4.43 6.55 -0.12
N ALA A 114 5.72 6.37 -0.41
CA ALA A 114 6.49 5.22 0.09
C ALA A 114 6.50 5.14 1.62
N LEU A 115 6.64 6.28 2.31
CA LEU A 115 6.54 6.34 3.77
C LEU A 115 5.16 5.87 4.25
N LEU A 116 4.07 6.35 3.65
CA LEU A 116 2.72 5.90 3.99
C LEU A 116 2.54 4.39 3.77
N LYS A 117 3.14 3.82 2.72
CA LYS A 117 3.19 2.36 2.49
C LYS A 117 3.78 1.60 3.66
N TYR A 118 4.94 2.03 4.14
CA TYR A 118 5.57 1.38 5.28
C TYR A 118 4.77 1.54 6.57
N LEU A 119 4.27 2.76 6.86
CA LEU A 119 3.49 2.99 8.08
C LEU A 119 2.15 2.26 8.08
N ARG A 120 1.53 2.06 6.91
CA ARG A 120 0.30 1.28 6.78
C ARG A 120 0.56 -0.22 6.94
N LEU A 121 1.64 -0.73 6.36
CA LEU A 121 2.00 -2.15 6.38
C LEU A 121 2.56 -2.57 7.75
N PHE A 122 3.34 -1.69 8.38
CA PHE A 122 4.00 -1.92 9.66
C PHE A 122 3.72 -0.75 10.63
N PRO A 123 2.52 -0.69 11.22
CA PRO A 123 2.13 0.43 12.10
C PRO A 123 3.05 0.61 13.32
N TRP A 124 3.67 -0.46 13.79
CA TRP A 124 4.66 -0.44 14.89
C TRP A 124 5.91 0.40 14.56
N LEU A 125 6.18 0.70 13.27
CA LEU A 125 7.25 1.62 12.88
C LEU A 125 7.02 3.04 13.40
N ILE A 126 5.79 3.43 13.73
CA ILE A 126 5.50 4.74 14.33
C ILE A 126 6.18 4.83 15.71
N GLU A 127 6.06 3.79 16.53
CA GLU A 127 6.69 3.72 17.86
C GLU A 127 8.22 3.67 17.76
N VAL A 128 8.75 2.96 16.75
CA VAL A 128 10.18 2.97 16.44
C VAL A 128 10.67 4.39 16.12
N ALA A 129 9.91 5.14 15.31
CA ALA A 129 10.24 6.50 14.94
C ALA A 129 10.13 7.47 16.14
N GLU A 130 9.17 7.27 17.03
CA GLU A 130 9.07 8.01 18.30
C GLU A 130 10.33 7.82 19.17
N ASN A 131 10.87 6.60 19.18
CA ASN A 131 12.12 6.22 19.84
C ASN A 131 13.38 6.51 19.00
N LYS A 132 13.28 7.42 18.01
CA LYS A 132 14.40 7.92 17.20
C LYS A 132 15.20 6.83 16.49
N PHE A 133 14.53 5.74 16.13
CA PHE A 133 15.15 4.59 15.45
C PHE A 133 16.31 3.99 16.26
N ASP A 134 16.25 4.04 17.60
CA ASP A 134 17.20 3.33 18.44
C ASP A 134 17.12 1.83 18.16
N ASN A 135 18.26 1.22 17.80
CA ASN A 135 18.28 -0.16 17.34
C ASN A 135 17.80 -1.13 18.42
N ASN A 136 18.20 -0.93 19.68
CA ASN A 136 17.84 -1.87 20.76
C ASN A 136 16.34 -1.81 21.05
N ILE A 137 15.78 -0.60 21.14
CA ILE A 137 14.34 -0.40 21.35
C ILE A 137 13.55 -0.94 20.15
N SER A 138 14.04 -0.70 18.92
CA SER A 138 13.39 -1.18 17.70
C SER A 138 13.28 -2.71 17.65
N GLN A 139 14.34 -3.42 18.06
CA GLN A 139 14.30 -4.88 18.14
C GLN A 139 13.29 -5.36 19.17
N LYS A 140 13.21 -4.70 20.35
CA LYS A 140 12.21 -5.02 21.38
C LYS A 140 10.77 -4.82 20.86
N ILE A 141 10.48 -3.68 20.24
CA ILE A 141 9.16 -3.37 19.64
C ILE A 141 8.79 -4.40 18.58
N PHE A 142 9.71 -4.72 17.68
CA PHE A 142 9.50 -5.71 16.63
C PHE A 142 9.20 -7.10 17.21
N MET A 143 10.02 -7.57 18.16
CA MET A 143 9.82 -8.87 18.80
C MET A 143 8.49 -8.94 19.55
N GLY A 144 8.13 -7.89 20.29
CA GLY A 144 6.84 -7.79 20.99
C GLY A 144 5.67 -7.88 20.01
N THR A 145 5.71 -7.08 18.94
CA THR A 145 4.67 -7.08 17.91
C THR A 145 4.57 -8.45 17.21
N ALA A 146 5.70 -9.06 16.86
CA ALA A 146 5.74 -10.36 16.21
C ALA A 146 5.16 -11.46 17.11
N LEU A 147 5.48 -11.43 18.41
CA LEU A 147 4.93 -12.38 19.37
C LEU A 147 3.41 -12.20 19.53
N GLU A 148 2.93 -10.96 19.63
CA GLU A 148 1.49 -10.67 19.70
C GLU A 148 0.76 -11.19 18.45
N MET A 149 1.30 -10.91 17.26
CA MET A 149 0.75 -11.42 16.00
C MET A 149 0.71 -12.96 15.98
N PHE A 150 1.77 -13.61 16.44
CA PHE A 150 1.83 -15.07 16.53
C PHE A 150 0.78 -15.63 17.50
N VAL A 151 0.72 -15.10 18.73
CA VAL A 151 -0.25 -15.55 19.74
C VAL A 151 -1.68 -15.36 19.26
N ASN A 152 -1.99 -14.22 18.65
CA ASN A 152 -3.31 -13.95 18.07
C ASN A 152 -3.65 -14.95 16.95
N SER A 153 -2.68 -15.29 16.10
CA SER A 153 -2.88 -16.28 15.03
C SER A 153 -3.16 -17.69 15.58
N VAL A 154 -2.46 -18.09 16.65
CA VAL A 154 -2.65 -19.40 17.30
C VAL A 154 -3.99 -19.46 18.02
N ASN A 155 -4.35 -18.41 18.78
CA ASN A 155 -5.62 -18.33 19.50
C ASN A 155 -6.82 -18.33 18.55
N PHE A 156 -6.72 -17.63 17.41
CA PHE A 156 -7.74 -17.66 16.37
C PHE A 156 -7.95 -19.09 15.84
N ASN A 157 -6.87 -19.79 15.49
CA ASN A 157 -6.91 -21.17 15.01
C ASN A 157 -7.51 -22.13 16.05
N TYR A 158 -7.20 -21.95 17.33
CA TYR A 158 -7.78 -22.74 18.41
C TYR A 158 -9.29 -22.51 18.56
N SER A 159 -9.75 -21.25 18.51
CA SER A 159 -11.18 -20.92 18.59
C SER A 159 -11.98 -21.45 17.37
N ALA A 160 -11.36 -21.49 16.20
CA ALA A 160 -11.95 -22.06 14.98
C ALA A 160 -12.00 -23.59 15.02
N ALA A 161 -11.01 -24.25 15.64
CA ALA A 161 -10.99 -25.70 15.87
C ALA A 161 -12.07 -26.13 16.87
N ILE A 162 -12.24 -25.41 17.99
CA ILE A 162 -13.31 -25.71 18.97
C ILE A 162 -14.71 -25.58 18.36
N LYS A 163 -14.94 -24.60 17.46
CA LYS A 163 -16.22 -24.48 16.74
C LYS A 163 -16.51 -25.68 15.81
N LYS A 164 -15.48 -26.40 15.34
CA LYS A 164 -15.63 -27.63 14.55
C LYS A 164 -15.77 -28.90 15.40
N GLU A 165 -15.30 -28.89 16.65
CA GLU A 165 -15.24 -30.07 17.53
C GLU A 165 -16.38 -30.21 18.55
N ASN A 166 -17.53 -29.54 18.35
CA ASN A 166 -18.76 -29.85 19.12
C ASN A 166 -19.40 -31.22 18.77
N SER A 167 -18.59 -32.18 18.31
CA SER A 167 -18.76 -33.61 18.52
C SER A 167 -17.48 -34.14 19.18
N THR A 168 -17.48 -34.21 20.51
CA THR A 168 -16.39 -34.59 21.43
C THR A 168 -15.85 -36.03 21.24
N PRO A 169 -14.72 -36.46 21.88
CA PRO A 169 -13.74 -35.70 22.70
C PRO A 169 -12.22 -36.05 22.57
N SER A 170 -11.41 -35.22 23.22
CA SER A 170 -10.13 -35.49 23.97
C SER A 170 -8.79 -35.60 23.24
N ASN A 171 -7.89 -34.62 23.42
CA ASN A 171 -6.70 -34.76 24.27
C ASN A 171 -5.91 -33.45 24.47
N ASN A 172 -5.27 -33.39 25.64
CA ASN A 172 -4.52 -32.29 26.24
C ASN A 172 -3.49 -31.57 25.35
N LEU A 173 -3.64 -30.24 25.24
CA LEU A 173 -2.54 -29.31 25.35
C LEU A 173 -3.05 -27.97 25.92
N LYS A 174 -3.06 -27.83 27.25
CA LYS A 174 -3.23 -26.51 27.88
C LYS A 174 -1.92 -25.76 27.75
N ILE A 175 -1.71 -25.09 26.62
CA ILE A 175 -0.71 -24.04 26.53
C ILE A 175 -1.30 -22.85 27.29
N ASN A 176 -0.97 -22.72 28.57
CA ASN A 176 -1.29 -21.53 29.35
C ASN A 176 -0.20 -20.48 29.07
N LEU A 177 -0.26 -19.87 27.88
CA LEU A 177 0.53 -18.68 27.57
C LEU A 177 -0.25 -17.48 28.10
N ASP A 178 0.01 -17.14 29.37
CA ASP A 178 -0.48 -15.89 29.94
C ASP A 178 0.22 -14.74 29.19
N ALA A 179 -0.50 -14.12 28.27
CA ALA A 179 0.00 -13.06 27.40
C ALA A 179 0.52 -11.87 28.23
N GLU A 180 -0.07 -11.61 29.40
CA GLU A 180 0.39 -10.59 30.36
C GLU A 180 1.79 -10.91 30.90
N SER A 181 2.09 -12.17 31.23
CA SER A 181 3.41 -12.55 31.79
C SER A 181 4.56 -12.49 30.77
N LEU A 182 4.24 -12.61 29.48
CA LEU A 182 5.23 -12.51 28.40
C LEU A 182 5.49 -11.07 28.00
N LEU A 183 4.47 -10.21 28.03
CA LEU A 183 4.62 -8.77 27.80
C LEU A 183 5.41 -8.09 28.93
N GLU A 184 5.24 -8.51 30.19
CA GLU A 184 6.05 -7.99 31.31
C GLU A 184 7.55 -8.32 31.19
N LYS A 185 7.90 -9.48 30.62
CA LYS A 185 9.30 -9.90 30.47
C LYS A 185 10.02 -9.24 29.29
N VAL A 186 9.28 -8.77 28.29
CA VAL A 186 9.85 -8.05 27.13
C VAL A 186 10.03 -6.55 27.42
N ASN A 187 9.19 -5.99 28.30
CA ASN A 187 9.23 -4.58 28.71
C ASN A 187 10.14 -4.28 29.90
N ALA A 188 10.79 -5.29 30.49
CA ALA A 188 11.90 -5.14 31.44
C ALA A 188 13.26 -4.93 30.72
#